data_AF-A0A975JHK6-F1
#
_entry.id   AF-A0A975JHK6-F1
#
_cell.length_a   1.000
_cell.length_b   1.000
_cell.length_c   1.000
_cell.angle_alpha   90.00
_cell.angle_beta   90.00
_cell.angle_gamma   90.00
#
_symmetry.space_group_name_H-M   'P 1'
#
loop_
_entity.id
_entity.type
_entity.pdbx_description
1 polymer ?
#
loop_
_entity_poly.entity_id
_entity_poly.type
_entity_poly.pdbx_seq_one_letter_code
_entity_poly.pdbx_strand_id
1 'polypeptide(L)'
;MKVELKTWAGLGLATALAGAGLAGCAGEGGESGETAQTSQSGEAGEAGEGEGGEGEGGAIGTEVAALSLPQRVAFMSGHAAAGIALYRAGESEAAAPHLLHPVSETHADERAGLAQLGFDPAPFEQVSAALEARKPAAQIEPQLKAAEANLAKVRAAAGGDPAEQIRFLMDVAFEEYAVAVPEGSVADPGEYQDAWGFVKVAREIAEDLDAPKAAQIRKTLDTLLALWPKDAPIPPEKPAAKGQVSALTARVLLDLPPT
;
A
#
# COMPACT_ATOMS: atom_id res chain seq x y z
N MET A 1 21.46 11.41 -30.49
CA MET A 1 21.48 12.12 -29.19
C MET A 1 21.95 11.12 -28.14
N LYS A 2 23.03 11.44 -27.42
CA LYS A 2 23.53 10.61 -26.31
C LYS A 2 22.71 10.92 -25.07
N VAL A 3 22.22 9.89 -24.39
CA VAL A 3 21.58 10.03 -23.08
C VAL A 3 22.67 9.76 -22.04
N GLU A 4 22.98 10.77 -21.23
CA GLU A 4 23.91 10.66 -20.11
C GLU A 4 23.11 10.21 -18.88
N LEU A 5 23.41 9.01 -18.37
CA LEU A 5 22.83 8.47 -17.15
C LEU A 5 23.60 9.03 -15.95
N LYS A 6 22.91 9.71 -15.03
CA LYS A 6 23.48 10.17 -13.75
C LYS A 6 23.44 9.03 -12.73
N THR A 7 24.61 8.49 -12.41
CA THR A 7 24.83 7.58 -11.28
C THR A 7 24.91 8.36 -9.98
N TRP A 8 24.07 8.04 -9.00
CA TRP A 8 24.24 8.52 -7.63
C TRP A 8 25.02 7.46 -6.86
N ALA A 9 26.29 7.79 -6.57
CA ALA A 9 27.16 6.98 -5.73
C ALA A 9 26.76 7.17 -4.25
N GLY A 10 26.62 6.06 -3.54
CA GLY A 10 26.13 6.01 -2.17
C GLY A 10 27.08 6.56 -1.10
N LEU A 11 26.55 6.65 0.12
CA LEU A 11 27.33 6.81 1.34
C LEU A 11 26.91 5.70 2.32
N GLY A 12 27.72 4.65 2.39
CA GLY A 12 27.78 3.78 3.57
C GLY A 12 28.87 4.29 4.50
N LEU A 13 28.55 4.56 5.76
CA LEU A 13 29.53 4.89 6.78
C LEU A 13 29.56 3.81 7.86
N ALA A 14 30.52 2.90 7.71
CA ALA A 14 30.93 1.99 8.77
C ALA A 14 31.75 2.77 9.81
N THR A 15 31.31 2.78 11.06
CA THR A 15 32.16 3.21 12.18
C THR A 15 32.48 2.01 13.06
N ALA A 16 33.70 1.50 12.90
CA ALA A 16 34.33 0.61 13.86
C ALA A 16 34.90 1.46 15.01
N LEU A 17 34.57 1.10 16.25
CA LEU A 17 35.30 1.58 17.43
C LEU A 17 35.70 0.37 18.28
N ALA A 18 37.01 0.20 18.38
CA ALA A 18 37.70 -0.81 19.14
C ALA A 18 37.88 -0.37 20.61
N GLY A 19 37.64 -1.35 21.50
CA GLY A 19 38.22 -1.62 22.83
C GLY A 19 38.89 -0.55 23.69
N ALA A 20 38.56 -0.58 24.98
CA ALA A 20 39.52 -0.69 26.08
C ALA A 20 38.79 -1.10 27.37
N GLY A 21 39.26 -2.16 28.04
CA GLY A 21 38.81 -2.53 29.38
C GLY A 21 39.55 -1.77 30.49
N LEU A 22 38.99 -1.78 31.69
CA LEU A 22 39.62 -2.26 32.95
C LEU A 22 38.72 -1.97 34.16
N ALA A 23 38.77 -2.92 35.11
CA ALA A 23 38.50 -2.91 36.55
C ALA A 23 37.87 -1.64 37.18
N GLY A 24 36.83 -1.71 38.00
CA GLY A 24 36.69 -2.60 39.15
C GLY A 24 37.05 -1.82 40.43
N CYS A 25 36.04 -1.46 41.23
CA CYS A 25 36.16 -1.18 42.65
C CYS A 25 34.78 -1.36 43.32
N ALA A 26 34.78 -2.19 44.35
CA ALA A 26 33.68 -2.48 45.25
C ALA A 26 33.46 -1.36 46.27
N GLY A 27 32.26 -1.30 46.85
CA GLY A 27 31.95 -0.48 48.02
C GLY A 27 30.46 -0.53 48.38
N GLU A 28 30.13 -1.34 49.39
CA GLU A 28 28.82 -1.46 50.03
C GLU A 28 28.41 -0.19 50.81
N GLY A 29 27.10 0.04 50.91
CA GLY A 29 26.46 0.46 52.16
C GLY A 29 25.90 1.89 52.25
N GLY A 30 24.59 1.98 52.52
CA GLY A 30 24.06 2.89 53.54
C GLY A 30 23.41 4.21 53.11
N GLU A 31 22.09 4.15 52.95
CA GLU A 31 21.05 5.01 53.55
C GLU A 31 21.12 6.57 53.61
N SER A 32 19.96 7.15 53.27
CA SER A 32 19.33 8.37 53.82
C SER A 32 19.62 9.75 53.19
N GLY A 33 18.55 10.53 53.00
CA GLY A 33 18.58 11.99 53.22
C GLY A 33 18.21 12.93 52.08
N GLU A 34 16.91 13.06 51.81
CA GLU A 34 16.12 14.26 51.46
C GLU A 34 16.72 15.58 50.89
N THR A 35 15.97 16.08 49.89
CA THR A 35 15.68 17.49 49.49
C THR A 35 16.69 18.32 48.69
N ALA A 36 16.30 18.68 47.45
CA ALA A 36 16.04 20.08 47.06
C ALA A 36 15.48 20.17 45.63
N GLN A 37 14.36 20.88 45.49
CA GLN A 37 13.74 21.27 44.23
C GLN A 37 14.61 22.28 43.46
N THR A 38 14.62 22.19 42.12
CA THR A 38 14.72 23.36 41.23
C THR A 38 13.93 23.08 39.96
N SER A 39 13.29 24.14 39.47
CA SER A 39 12.12 24.18 38.61
C SER A 39 12.40 24.10 37.09
N GLN A 40 11.34 23.69 36.39
CA GLN A 40 10.98 23.89 34.98
C GLN A 40 11.71 24.96 34.13
N SER A 41 12.16 24.51 32.95
CA SER A 41 11.96 25.10 31.61
C SER A 41 12.61 24.10 30.63
N GLY A 42 11.94 23.39 29.72
CA GLY A 42 10.96 23.84 28.76
C GLY A 42 11.68 24.48 27.57
N GLU A 43 12.08 23.69 26.56
CA GLU A 43 11.86 23.95 25.12
C GLU A 43 12.63 23.01 24.19
N ALA A 44 11.98 22.77 23.04
CA ALA A 44 12.51 22.30 21.77
C ALA A 44 12.95 20.83 21.68
N GLY A 45 11.96 19.98 21.42
CA GLY A 45 12.19 18.73 20.71
C GLY A 45 12.71 19.02 19.30
N GLU A 46 13.88 18.49 19.01
CA GLU A 46 14.29 18.26 17.63
C GLU A 46 13.52 17.03 17.16
N ALA A 47 12.64 17.29 16.20
CA ALA A 47 11.82 16.31 15.53
C ALA A 47 12.72 15.20 14.98
N GLY A 48 12.44 13.98 15.38
CA GLY A 48 12.99 12.82 14.69
C GLY A 48 12.62 12.93 13.22
N GLU A 49 13.63 12.88 12.37
CA GLU A 49 13.49 12.49 10.98
C GLU A 49 12.94 11.05 11.00
N GLY A 50 11.62 10.95 11.06
CA GLY A 50 10.93 9.72 10.74
C GLY A 50 11.12 9.48 9.26
N GLU A 51 12.13 8.69 8.90
CA GLU A 51 12.04 7.88 7.70
C GLU A 51 10.71 7.14 7.81
N GLY A 52 9.74 7.54 6.98
CA GLY A 52 8.45 6.90 6.88
C GLY A 52 8.71 5.45 6.56
N GLY A 53 8.54 4.59 7.58
CA GLY A 53 8.69 3.16 7.43
C GLY A 53 7.77 2.72 6.31
N GLU A 54 8.37 2.14 5.27
CA GLU A 54 7.67 1.36 4.26
C GLU A 54 7.03 0.19 5.02
N GLY A 55 5.80 0.41 5.49
CA GLY A 55 4.95 -0.61 6.07
C GLY A 55 4.45 -1.53 4.97
N GLU A 56 5.37 -2.21 4.26
CA GLU A 56 5.06 -3.40 3.47
C GLU A 56 4.95 -4.61 4.42
N GLY A 57 4.12 -4.45 5.46
CA GLY A 57 3.81 -5.49 6.45
C GLY A 57 2.80 -6.51 5.93
N GLY A 58 2.16 -6.21 4.80
CA GLY A 58 1.34 -7.10 3.99
C GLY A 58 2.13 -8.22 3.32
N ALA A 59 1.50 -9.39 3.19
CA ALA A 59 2.13 -10.70 3.02
C ALA A 59 2.96 -10.93 1.74
N ILE A 60 3.12 -9.94 0.86
CA ILE A 60 3.73 -10.12 -0.46
C ILE A 60 5.14 -9.52 -0.62
N GLY A 61 5.70 -8.88 0.42
CA GLY A 61 7.04 -8.23 0.37
C GLY A 61 8.21 -9.11 -0.08
N THR A 62 8.05 -10.43 -0.16
CA THR A 62 9.05 -11.37 -0.74
C THR A 62 8.55 -12.21 -1.92
N GLU A 63 7.30 -12.07 -2.38
CA GLU A 63 6.66 -12.98 -3.35
C GLU A 63 6.10 -12.32 -4.62
N VAL A 64 6.13 -10.98 -4.75
CA VAL A 64 5.57 -10.31 -5.96
C VAL A 64 6.23 -10.81 -7.25
N ALA A 65 7.53 -11.08 -7.24
CA ALA A 65 8.24 -11.64 -8.40
C ALA A 65 7.79 -13.06 -8.79
N ALA A 66 7.17 -13.81 -7.87
CA ALA A 66 6.61 -15.13 -8.13
C ALA A 66 5.20 -15.06 -8.75
N LEU A 67 4.53 -13.91 -8.68
CA LEU A 67 3.22 -13.71 -9.28
C LEU A 67 3.29 -13.71 -10.81
N SER A 68 2.26 -14.26 -11.44
CA SER A 68 2.08 -14.15 -12.88
C SER A 68 1.97 -12.68 -13.30
N LEU A 69 2.32 -12.37 -14.56
CA LEU A 69 2.23 -10.99 -15.06
C LEU A 69 0.81 -10.38 -14.91
N PRO A 70 -0.30 -11.11 -15.20
CA PRO A 70 -1.65 -10.62 -14.90
C PRO A 70 -1.90 -10.30 -13.42
N GLN A 71 -1.45 -11.17 -12.50
CA GLN A 71 -1.60 -10.93 -11.06
C GLN A 71 -0.80 -9.71 -10.59
N ARG A 72 0.43 -9.52 -11.07
CA ARG A 72 1.23 -8.31 -10.77
C ARG A 72 0.53 -7.04 -11.26
N VAL A 73 -0.05 -7.07 -12.45
CA VAL A 73 -0.82 -5.93 -12.97
C VAL A 73 -2.09 -5.67 -12.14
N ALA A 74 -2.79 -6.72 -11.73
CA ALA A 74 -3.98 -6.61 -10.88
C ALA A 74 -3.63 -6.05 -9.50
N PHE A 75 -2.54 -6.51 -8.89
CA PHE A 75 -1.99 -6.03 -7.62
C PHE A 75 -1.64 -4.54 -7.70
N MET A 76 -0.80 -4.14 -8.66
CA MET A 76 -0.44 -2.74 -8.89
C MET A 76 -1.67 -1.86 -9.20
N SER A 77 -2.69 -2.41 -9.86
CA SER A 77 -3.96 -1.70 -10.07
C SER A 77 -4.71 -1.41 -8.77
N GLY A 78 -4.60 -2.30 -7.78
CA GLY A 78 -5.24 -2.14 -6.46
C GLY A 78 -4.67 -0.96 -5.69
N HIS A 79 -3.33 -0.94 -5.51
CA HIS A 79 -2.62 0.18 -4.90
C HIS A 79 -2.91 1.50 -5.62
N ALA A 80 -2.76 1.52 -6.94
CA ALA A 80 -3.04 2.74 -7.71
C ALA A 80 -4.48 3.21 -7.55
N ALA A 81 -5.46 2.31 -7.47
CA ALA A 81 -6.84 2.67 -7.23
C ALA A 81 -7.03 3.33 -5.85
N ALA A 82 -6.43 2.77 -4.80
CA ALA A 82 -6.45 3.33 -3.44
C ALA A 82 -5.81 4.71 -3.40
N GLY A 83 -4.59 4.84 -3.94
CA GLY A 83 -3.85 6.10 -3.99
C GLY A 83 -4.57 7.20 -4.77
N ILE A 84 -5.13 6.90 -5.94
CA ILE A 84 -5.89 7.89 -6.72
C ILE A 84 -7.16 8.34 -5.97
N ALA A 85 -7.85 7.42 -5.29
CA ALA A 85 -9.03 7.76 -4.50
C ALA A 85 -8.68 8.67 -3.30
N LEU A 86 -7.60 8.36 -2.58
CA LEU A 86 -7.08 9.19 -1.49
C LEU A 86 -6.68 10.58 -1.99
N TYR A 87 -5.98 10.64 -3.12
CA TYR A 87 -5.56 11.93 -3.66
C TYR A 87 -6.77 12.80 -4.04
N ARG A 88 -7.80 12.21 -4.66
CA ARG A 88 -9.06 12.89 -4.96
C ARG A 88 -9.81 13.34 -3.70
N ALA A 89 -9.67 12.62 -2.59
CA ALA A 89 -10.23 13.00 -1.30
C ALA A 89 -9.42 14.11 -0.59
N GLY A 90 -8.25 14.47 -1.11
CA GLY A 90 -7.36 15.48 -0.52
C GLY A 90 -6.29 14.90 0.41
N GLU A 91 -6.26 13.58 0.57
CA GLU A 91 -5.33 12.85 1.44
C GLU A 91 -4.00 12.55 0.71
N SER A 92 -3.30 13.61 0.29
CA SER A 92 -2.08 13.48 -0.54
C SER A 92 -0.96 12.69 0.16
N GLU A 93 -0.80 12.84 1.47
CA GLU A 93 0.24 12.13 2.23
C GLU A 93 -0.05 10.62 2.29
N ALA A 94 -1.31 10.24 2.53
CA ALA A 94 -1.74 8.85 2.48
C ALA A 94 -1.72 8.29 1.05
N ALA A 95 -2.00 9.10 0.04
CA ALA A 95 -2.00 8.68 -1.36
C ALA A 95 -0.61 8.35 -1.90
N ALA A 96 0.43 9.02 -1.39
CA ALA A 96 1.79 8.94 -1.91
C ALA A 96 2.35 7.50 -1.96
N PRO A 97 2.42 6.74 -0.85
CA PRO A 97 2.99 5.37 -0.88
C PRO A 97 2.31 4.49 -1.94
N HIS A 98 0.98 4.52 -2.01
CA HIS A 98 0.18 3.75 -2.97
C HIS A 98 0.45 4.09 -4.44
N LEU A 99 0.78 5.35 -4.74
CA LEU A 99 0.99 5.84 -6.11
C LEU A 99 2.43 5.66 -6.61
N LEU A 100 3.35 5.25 -5.73
CA LEU A 100 4.76 5.07 -6.10
C LEU A 100 5.04 3.70 -6.73
N HIS A 101 4.30 2.64 -6.40
CA HIS A 101 4.51 1.27 -6.95
C HIS A 101 4.64 1.22 -8.48
N PRO A 102 3.76 1.88 -9.28
CA PRO A 102 3.85 1.83 -10.74
C PRO A 102 5.09 2.49 -11.35
N VAL A 103 5.88 3.26 -10.58
CA VAL A 103 7.02 4.04 -11.10
C VAL A 103 8.29 3.99 -10.25
N SER A 104 8.26 3.49 -9.01
CA SER A 104 9.38 3.54 -8.07
C SER A 104 10.55 2.63 -8.48
N GLU A 105 11.79 3.09 -8.42
CA GLU A 105 12.95 2.25 -8.71
C GLU A 105 13.07 1.02 -7.78
N THR A 106 12.62 1.12 -6.53
CA THR A 106 12.64 0.03 -5.54
C THR A 106 11.76 -1.16 -5.95
N HIS A 107 10.75 -0.93 -6.78
CA HIS A 107 9.77 -1.93 -7.21
C HIS A 107 9.98 -2.41 -8.66
N ALA A 108 11.23 -2.36 -9.16
CA ALA A 108 11.54 -2.68 -10.55
C ALA A 108 11.08 -4.08 -10.99
N ASP A 109 11.15 -5.06 -10.09
CA ASP A 109 10.72 -6.44 -10.37
C ASP A 109 9.20 -6.54 -10.57
N GLU A 110 8.40 -5.71 -9.89
CA GLU A 110 6.95 -5.64 -10.09
C GLU A 110 6.59 -5.16 -11.50
N ARG A 111 7.43 -4.27 -12.06
CA ARG A 111 7.23 -3.69 -13.40
C ARG A 111 7.77 -4.54 -14.54
N ALA A 112 8.50 -5.60 -14.25
CA ALA A 112 9.12 -6.43 -15.29
C ALA A 112 8.05 -7.02 -16.23
N GLY A 113 8.09 -6.60 -17.50
CA GLY A 113 7.16 -7.02 -18.56
C GLY A 113 6.05 -6.01 -18.90
N LEU A 114 5.77 -5.01 -18.06
CA LEU A 114 4.67 -4.05 -18.27
C LEU A 114 4.82 -3.23 -19.55
N ALA A 115 6.04 -2.82 -19.90
CA ALA A 115 6.30 -2.04 -21.11
C ALA A 115 5.86 -2.80 -22.39
N GLN A 116 5.97 -4.14 -22.40
CA GLN A 116 5.53 -4.98 -23.52
C GLN A 116 4.01 -5.02 -23.67
N LEU A 117 3.29 -4.78 -22.56
CA LEU A 117 1.83 -4.62 -22.52
C LEU A 117 1.38 -3.19 -22.83
N GLY A 118 2.33 -2.29 -23.14
CA GLY A 118 2.06 -0.90 -23.49
C GLY A 118 1.78 0.00 -22.30
N PHE A 119 2.36 -0.30 -21.13
CA PHE A 119 2.40 0.58 -19.97
C PHE A 119 3.20 1.84 -20.27
N ASP A 120 2.58 2.99 -19.99
CA ASP A 120 3.21 4.31 -20.08
C ASP A 120 3.49 4.86 -18.66
N PRO A 121 4.74 5.07 -18.24
CA PRO A 121 5.03 5.61 -16.91
C PRO A 121 4.65 7.10 -16.77
N ALA A 122 4.52 7.85 -17.89
CA ALA A 122 4.43 9.30 -17.85
C ALA A 122 3.25 9.87 -17.05
N PRO A 123 2.02 9.29 -17.07
CA PRO A 123 0.94 9.75 -16.21
C PRO A 123 1.27 9.61 -14.71
N PHE A 124 1.93 8.51 -14.31
CA PHE A 124 2.29 8.26 -12.91
C PHE A 124 3.45 9.16 -12.45
N GLU A 125 4.45 9.39 -13.29
CA GLU A 125 5.52 10.37 -13.02
C GLU A 125 4.96 11.79 -12.81
N GLN A 126 3.96 12.19 -13.61
CA GLN A 126 3.29 13.48 -13.46
C GLN A 126 2.46 13.56 -12.18
N VAL A 127 1.80 12.47 -11.78
CA VAL A 127 1.08 12.39 -10.50
C VAL A 127 2.05 12.49 -9.32
N SER A 128 3.18 11.79 -9.37
CA SER A 128 4.23 11.86 -8.35
C SER A 128 4.79 13.28 -8.21
N ALA A 129 5.17 13.93 -9.32
CA ALA A 129 5.63 15.31 -9.30
C ALA A 129 4.56 16.30 -8.77
N ALA A 130 3.28 16.00 -8.95
CA ALA A 130 2.19 16.81 -8.42
C ALA A 130 2.02 16.63 -6.90
N LEU A 131 2.19 15.40 -6.38
CA LEU A 131 2.22 15.11 -4.95
C LEU A 131 3.39 15.84 -4.26
N GLU A 132 4.60 15.76 -4.83
CA GLU A 132 5.78 16.49 -4.35
C GLU A 132 5.54 18.00 -4.32
N ALA A 133 4.91 18.53 -5.37
CA ALA A 133 4.53 19.93 -5.47
C ALA A 133 3.28 20.31 -4.64
N ARG A 134 2.70 19.36 -3.87
CA ARG A 134 1.49 19.52 -3.06
C ARG A 134 0.31 20.12 -3.83
N LYS A 135 0.17 19.77 -5.12
CA LYS A 135 -0.97 20.21 -5.92
C LYS A 135 -2.23 19.45 -5.47
N PRO A 136 -3.40 20.09 -5.42
CA PRO A 136 -4.64 19.36 -5.18
C PRO A 136 -5.02 18.52 -6.41
N ALA A 137 -5.63 17.35 -6.19
CA ALA A 137 -6.05 16.44 -7.27
C ALA A 137 -6.89 17.12 -8.36
N ALA A 138 -7.74 18.09 -8.01
CA ALA A 138 -8.55 18.84 -8.98
C ALA A 138 -7.72 19.55 -10.06
N GLN A 139 -6.45 19.90 -9.79
CA GLN A 139 -5.56 20.53 -10.77
C GLN A 139 -4.87 19.52 -11.70
N ILE A 140 -4.90 18.22 -11.36
CA ILE A 140 -4.24 17.15 -12.10
C ILE A 140 -5.18 16.00 -12.46
N GLU A 141 -6.49 16.23 -12.39
CA GLU A 141 -7.51 15.23 -12.71
C GLU A 141 -7.32 14.57 -14.10
N PRO A 142 -6.89 15.28 -15.16
CA PRO A 142 -6.55 14.64 -16.43
C PRO A 142 -5.43 13.59 -16.31
N GLN A 143 -4.42 13.83 -15.48
CA GLN A 143 -3.30 12.92 -15.23
C GLN A 143 -3.74 11.71 -14.42
N LEU A 144 -4.57 11.90 -13.40
CA LEU A 144 -5.17 10.81 -12.62
C LEU A 144 -5.99 9.88 -13.54
N LYS A 145 -6.83 10.44 -14.41
CA LYS A 145 -7.59 9.65 -15.39
C LYS A 145 -6.68 8.94 -16.40
N ALA A 146 -5.59 9.58 -16.82
CA ALA A 146 -4.63 8.96 -17.72
C ALA A 146 -3.90 7.77 -17.05
N ALA A 147 -3.58 7.88 -15.76
CA ALA A 147 -2.99 6.80 -14.97
C ALA A 147 -3.97 5.61 -14.83
N GLU A 148 -5.24 5.87 -14.51
CA GLU A 148 -6.29 4.85 -14.47
C GLU A 148 -6.46 4.14 -15.82
N ALA A 149 -6.57 4.92 -16.91
CA ALA A 149 -6.74 4.38 -18.25
C ALA A 149 -5.53 3.55 -18.72
N ASN A 150 -4.32 3.98 -18.35
CA ASN A 150 -3.10 3.25 -18.65
C ASN A 150 -3.09 1.86 -17.96
N LEU A 151 -3.38 1.78 -16.66
CA LEU A 151 -3.45 0.49 -15.97
C LEU A 151 -4.59 -0.39 -16.46
N ALA A 152 -5.77 0.17 -16.74
CA ALA A 152 -6.89 -0.58 -17.32
C ALA A 152 -6.51 -1.20 -18.69
N LYS A 153 -5.82 -0.45 -19.55
CA LYS A 153 -5.30 -0.94 -20.83
C LYS A 153 -4.27 -2.06 -20.63
N VAL A 154 -3.33 -1.86 -19.71
CA VAL A 154 -2.27 -2.84 -19.42
C VAL A 154 -2.85 -4.13 -18.85
N ARG A 155 -3.86 -4.04 -17.98
CA ARG A 155 -4.60 -5.19 -17.46
C ARG A 155 -5.32 -5.96 -18.56
N ALA A 156 -6.03 -5.26 -19.44
CA ALA A 156 -6.67 -5.89 -20.59
C ALA A 156 -5.66 -6.58 -21.53
N ALA A 157 -4.47 -5.98 -21.72
CA ALA A 157 -3.40 -6.56 -22.52
C ALA A 157 -2.70 -7.75 -21.83
N ALA A 158 -2.58 -7.72 -20.49
CA ALA A 158 -2.02 -8.83 -19.71
C ALA A 158 -2.89 -10.10 -19.82
N GLY A 159 -4.21 -9.92 -19.90
CA GLY A 159 -5.17 -11.03 -19.93
C GLY A 159 -5.19 -11.77 -18.59
N GLY A 160 -5.03 -13.10 -18.66
CA GLY A 160 -5.17 -13.99 -17.50
C GLY A 160 -6.62 -14.40 -17.23
N ASP A 161 -6.80 -15.45 -16.44
CA ASP A 161 -8.13 -15.89 -16.01
C ASP A 161 -8.70 -14.87 -15.00
N PRO A 162 -9.87 -14.25 -15.26
CA PRO A 162 -10.53 -13.39 -14.29
C PRO A 162 -10.78 -14.08 -12.94
N ALA A 163 -11.06 -15.38 -12.92
CA ALA A 163 -11.32 -16.12 -11.69
C ALA A 163 -10.05 -16.28 -10.84
N GLU A 164 -8.89 -16.56 -11.44
CA GLU A 164 -7.61 -16.63 -10.74
C GLU A 164 -7.19 -15.27 -10.18
N GLN A 165 -7.41 -14.19 -10.94
CA GLN A 165 -7.09 -12.83 -10.50
C GLN A 165 -8.00 -12.38 -9.34
N ILE A 166 -9.31 -12.63 -9.43
CA ILE A 166 -10.24 -12.31 -8.32
C ILE A 166 -9.87 -13.12 -7.07
N ARG A 167 -9.52 -14.40 -7.22
CA ARG A 167 -9.10 -15.24 -6.09
C ARG A 167 -7.88 -14.66 -5.39
N PHE A 168 -6.81 -14.39 -6.16
CA PHE A 168 -5.61 -13.74 -5.65
C PHE A 168 -5.93 -12.42 -4.92
N LEU A 169 -6.70 -11.52 -5.54
CA LEU A 169 -7.05 -10.24 -4.92
C LEU A 169 -7.92 -10.39 -3.66
N MET A 170 -8.78 -11.40 -3.56
CA MET A 170 -9.58 -11.64 -2.36
C MET A 170 -8.75 -12.19 -1.20
N ASP A 171 -7.76 -13.02 -1.49
CA ASP A 171 -6.82 -13.53 -0.49
C ASP A 171 -6.01 -12.34 0.09
N VAL A 172 -5.35 -11.57 -0.79
CA VAL A 172 -4.56 -10.39 -0.40
C VAL A 172 -5.42 -9.33 0.31
N ALA A 173 -6.60 -8.99 -0.22
CA ALA A 173 -7.47 -7.99 0.40
C ALA A 173 -7.88 -8.37 1.84
N PHE A 174 -8.08 -9.67 2.11
CA PHE A 174 -8.38 -10.12 3.46
C PHE A 174 -7.15 -10.07 4.37
N GLU A 175 -5.97 -10.43 3.85
CA GLU A 175 -4.70 -10.35 4.58
C GLU A 175 -4.42 -8.90 5.01
N GLU A 176 -4.49 -7.94 4.09
CA GLU A 176 -4.27 -6.52 4.42
C GLU A 176 -5.33 -6.01 5.39
N TYR A 177 -6.61 -6.35 5.19
CA TYR A 177 -7.64 -5.95 6.13
C TYR A 177 -7.41 -6.54 7.54
N ALA A 178 -6.87 -7.76 7.61
CA ALA A 178 -6.61 -8.43 8.87
C ALA A 178 -5.44 -7.81 9.63
N VAL A 179 -4.40 -7.34 8.92
CA VAL A 179 -3.29 -6.55 9.46
C VAL A 179 -3.78 -5.16 9.87
N ALA A 180 -4.57 -4.52 9.03
CA ALA A 180 -5.14 -3.20 9.28
C ALA A 180 -6.05 -3.14 10.51
N VAL A 181 -6.86 -4.18 10.74
CA VAL A 181 -7.89 -4.21 11.78
C VAL A 181 -7.72 -5.44 12.70
N PRO A 182 -6.65 -5.50 13.52
CA PRO A 182 -6.37 -6.65 14.34
C PRO A 182 -7.41 -6.84 15.45
N GLU A 183 -7.80 -5.74 16.11
CA GLU A 183 -8.69 -5.72 17.29
C GLU A 183 -9.93 -4.81 17.13
N GLY A 184 -10.39 -4.60 15.89
CA GLY A 184 -11.63 -3.85 15.61
C GLY A 184 -11.46 -2.33 15.49
N SER A 185 -10.24 -1.82 15.60
CA SER A 185 -9.83 -0.46 15.21
C SER A 185 -8.80 -0.54 14.08
N VAL A 186 -8.71 0.51 13.27
CA VAL A 186 -7.68 0.59 12.22
C VAL A 186 -6.33 0.92 12.88
N ALA A 187 -5.45 -0.07 12.94
CA ALA A 187 -4.08 0.04 13.44
C ALA A 187 -3.09 0.39 12.31
N ASP A 188 -3.36 -0.11 11.09
CA ASP A 188 -2.61 0.23 9.89
C ASP A 188 -3.54 0.84 8.82
N PRO A 189 -3.51 2.18 8.64
CA PRO A 189 -4.28 2.87 7.61
C PRO A 189 -3.91 2.46 6.18
N GLY A 190 -2.63 2.16 5.90
CA GLY A 190 -2.15 1.81 4.57
C GLY A 190 -2.78 0.50 4.10
N GLU A 191 -2.69 -0.51 4.95
CA GLU A 191 -3.27 -1.84 4.67
C GLU A 191 -4.81 -1.80 4.57
N TYR A 192 -5.47 -0.90 5.32
CA TYR A 192 -6.92 -0.67 5.19
C TYR A 192 -7.27 -0.11 3.80
N GLN A 193 -6.42 0.78 3.28
CA GLN A 193 -6.59 1.43 2.00
C GLN A 193 -6.32 0.48 0.83
N ASP A 194 -5.30 -0.35 0.94
CA ASP A 194 -4.98 -1.37 -0.06
C ASP A 194 -6.03 -2.45 -0.16
N ALA A 195 -6.53 -2.94 0.98
CA ALA A 195 -7.67 -3.85 1.01
C ALA A 195 -8.86 -3.31 0.21
N TRP A 196 -9.17 -2.01 0.32
CA TRP A 196 -10.21 -1.39 -0.51
C TRP A 196 -9.86 -1.40 -1.99
N GLY A 197 -8.63 -1.02 -2.34
CA GLY A 197 -8.13 -0.98 -3.72
C GLY A 197 -8.24 -2.35 -4.41
N PHE A 198 -7.82 -3.41 -3.71
CA PHE A 198 -7.89 -4.78 -4.23
C PHE A 198 -9.33 -5.26 -4.44
N VAL A 199 -10.24 -5.00 -3.50
CA VAL A 199 -11.66 -5.34 -3.68
C VAL A 199 -12.26 -4.57 -4.86
N LYS A 200 -11.90 -3.28 -5.01
CA LYS A 200 -12.39 -2.46 -6.13
C LYS A 200 -11.93 -3.01 -7.47
N VAL A 201 -10.67 -3.39 -7.60
CA VAL A 201 -10.13 -3.98 -8.83
C VAL A 201 -10.72 -5.37 -9.09
N ALA A 202 -10.88 -6.20 -8.07
CA ALA A 202 -11.55 -7.50 -8.20
C ALA A 202 -12.99 -7.34 -8.72
N ARG A 203 -13.71 -6.30 -8.25
CA ARG A 203 -15.03 -5.96 -8.75
C ARG A 203 -15.02 -5.56 -10.23
N GLU A 204 -14.03 -4.80 -10.68
CA GLU A 204 -13.87 -4.46 -12.10
C GLU A 204 -13.59 -5.71 -12.95
N ILE A 205 -12.66 -6.57 -12.52
CA ILE A 205 -12.31 -7.82 -13.22
C ILE A 205 -13.52 -8.75 -13.32
N ALA A 206 -14.42 -8.74 -12.33
CA ALA A 206 -15.65 -9.54 -12.34
C ALA A 206 -16.67 -9.14 -13.44
N GLU A 207 -16.47 -8.04 -14.17
CA GLU A 207 -17.24 -7.73 -15.38
C GLU A 207 -16.86 -8.66 -16.55
N ASP A 208 -15.61 -9.08 -16.62
CA ASP A 208 -15.09 -9.98 -17.67
C ASP A 208 -15.23 -11.47 -17.29
N LEU A 209 -15.74 -11.77 -16.09
CA LEU A 209 -15.91 -13.14 -15.61
C LEU A 209 -17.06 -13.85 -16.33
N ASP A 210 -16.72 -14.84 -17.14
CA ASP A 210 -17.67 -15.77 -17.77
C ASP A 210 -17.84 -17.04 -16.90
N ALA A 211 -18.75 -16.97 -15.93
CA ALA A 211 -19.05 -18.09 -15.03
C ALA A 211 -20.55 -18.14 -14.64
N PRO A 212 -21.12 -19.32 -14.33
CA PRO A 212 -22.54 -19.45 -13.96
C PRO A 212 -22.98 -18.56 -12.80
N LYS A 213 -22.06 -18.25 -11.87
CA LYS A 213 -22.31 -17.41 -10.69
C LYS A 213 -21.77 -15.99 -10.82
N ALA A 214 -21.35 -15.53 -12.00
CA ALA A 214 -20.72 -14.22 -12.18
C ALA A 214 -21.56 -13.06 -11.63
N ALA A 215 -22.88 -13.07 -11.86
CA ALA A 215 -23.78 -12.05 -11.31
C ALA A 215 -23.84 -12.07 -9.76
N GLN A 216 -23.79 -13.26 -9.15
CA GLN A 216 -23.76 -13.40 -7.70
C GLN A 216 -22.41 -12.92 -7.13
N ILE A 217 -21.31 -13.24 -7.80
CA ILE A 217 -19.97 -12.78 -7.41
C ILE A 217 -19.90 -11.26 -7.43
N ARG A 218 -20.34 -10.61 -8.52
CA ARG A 218 -20.42 -9.15 -8.61
C ARG A 218 -21.22 -8.54 -7.46
N LYS A 219 -22.39 -9.11 -7.15
CA LYS A 219 -23.22 -8.65 -6.03
C LYS A 219 -22.53 -8.82 -4.67
N THR A 220 -21.82 -9.92 -4.46
CA THR A 220 -21.05 -10.14 -3.21
C THR A 220 -19.90 -9.14 -3.10
N LEU A 221 -19.18 -8.87 -4.19
CA LEU A 221 -18.13 -7.84 -4.24
C LEU A 221 -18.69 -6.43 -4.01
N ASP A 222 -19.86 -6.09 -4.55
CA ASP A 222 -20.55 -4.83 -4.26
C ASP A 222 -20.91 -4.71 -2.77
N THR A 223 -21.35 -5.82 -2.16
CA THR A 223 -21.67 -5.87 -0.72
C THR A 223 -20.41 -5.73 0.13
N LEU A 224 -19.29 -6.31 -0.31
CA LEU A 224 -17.99 -6.20 0.36
C LEU A 224 -17.46 -4.76 0.27
N LEU A 225 -17.49 -4.13 -0.90
CA LEU A 225 -17.10 -2.73 -1.07
C LEU A 225 -17.94 -1.79 -0.19
N ALA A 226 -19.23 -2.08 -0.02
CA ALA A 226 -20.12 -1.30 0.82
C ALA A 226 -19.81 -1.39 2.34
N LEU A 227 -18.85 -2.23 2.76
CA LEU A 227 -18.33 -2.24 4.13
C LEU A 227 -17.41 -1.05 4.42
N TRP A 228 -16.79 -0.48 3.38
CA TRP A 228 -16.05 0.77 3.51
C TRP A 228 -17.02 1.97 3.48
N PRO A 229 -16.67 3.08 4.16
CA PRO A 229 -17.53 4.26 4.20
C PRO A 229 -17.60 4.97 2.85
N LYS A 230 -18.47 5.97 2.71
CA LYS A 230 -18.70 6.67 1.43
C LYS A 230 -17.49 7.47 0.94
N ASP A 231 -16.64 7.88 1.86
CA ASP A 231 -15.37 8.60 1.69
C ASP A 231 -14.17 7.64 1.65
N ALA A 232 -14.40 6.35 1.39
CA ALA A 232 -13.35 5.38 1.20
C ALA A 232 -12.28 5.84 0.18
N PRO A 233 -11.01 5.46 0.37
CA PRO A 233 -10.55 4.51 1.39
C PRO A 233 -10.11 5.16 2.73
N ILE A 234 -10.63 6.34 3.10
CA ILE A 234 -10.33 6.96 4.40
C ILE A 234 -10.80 6.04 5.55
N PRO A 235 -9.91 5.66 6.48
CA PRO A 235 -10.26 4.83 7.63
C PRO A 235 -11.34 5.46 8.52
N PRO A 236 -12.45 4.76 8.81
CA PRO A 236 -13.44 5.24 9.77
C PRO A 236 -13.00 4.95 11.21
N GLU A 237 -13.57 5.68 12.18
CA GLU A 237 -13.38 5.38 13.62
C GLU A 237 -13.81 3.95 13.99
N LYS A 238 -14.81 3.41 13.28
CA LYS A 238 -15.38 2.08 13.51
C LYS A 238 -15.40 1.30 12.20
N PRO A 239 -14.31 0.60 11.85
CA PRO A 239 -14.27 -0.23 10.65
C PRO A 239 -15.22 -1.42 10.78
N ALA A 240 -15.56 -2.04 9.65
CA ALA A 240 -16.32 -3.28 9.65
C ALA A 240 -15.55 -4.38 10.41
N ALA A 241 -16.27 -5.29 11.05
CA ALA A 241 -15.62 -6.39 11.76
C ALA A 241 -14.86 -7.29 10.78
N LYS A 242 -13.62 -7.68 11.13
CA LYS A 242 -12.79 -8.59 10.32
C LYS A 242 -13.52 -9.87 9.89
N GLY A 243 -14.36 -10.43 10.78
CA GLY A 243 -15.18 -11.60 10.46
C GLY A 243 -16.22 -11.35 9.35
N GLN A 244 -16.72 -10.12 9.20
CA GLN A 244 -17.64 -9.76 8.12
C GLN A 244 -16.93 -9.68 6.77
N VAL A 245 -15.73 -9.08 6.75
CA VAL A 245 -14.86 -9.05 5.55
C VAL A 245 -14.48 -10.47 5.14
N SER A 246 -13.97 -11.27 6.09
CA SER A 246 -13.62 -12.68 5.88
C SER A 246 -14.78 -13.51 5.30
N ALA A 247 -16.00 -13.33 5.84
CA ALA A 247 -17.15 -14.08 5.36
C ALA A 247 -17.53 -13.73 3.91
N LEU A 248 -17.39 -12.46 3.51
CA LEU A 248 -17.70 -12.03 2.16
C LEU A 248 -16.59 -12.40 1.16
N THR A 249 -15.31 -12.28 1.53
CA THR A 249 -14.20 -12.76 0.69
C THR A 249 -14.30 -14.27 0.47
N ALA A 250 -14.50 -15.06 1.55
CA ALA A 250 -14.73 -16.49 1.44
C ALA A 250 -15.95 -16.84 0.57
N ARG A 251 -17.01 -16.02 0.61
CA ARG A 251 -18.18 -16.21 -0.24
C ARG A 251 -17.87 -15.98 -1.72
N VAL A 252 -17.08 -14.97 -2.05
CA VAL A 252 -16.58 -14.76 -3.43
C VAL A 252 -15.78 -15.99 -3.87
N LEU A 253 -14.82 -16.43 -3.06
CA LEU A 253 -13.95 -17.58 -3.35
C LEU A 253 -14.73 -18.89 -3.60
N LEU A 254 -15.80 -19.14 -2.84
CA LEU A 254 -16.66 -20.31 -2.99
C LEU A 254 -17.52 -20.26 -4.26
N ASP A 255 -17.90 -19.06 -4.71
CA ASP A 255 -18.74 -18.88 -5.89
C ASP A 255 -17.93 -18.85 -7.20
N LEU A 256 -16.61 -18.62 -7.14
CA LEU A 256 -15.70 -18.73 -8.28
C LEU A 256 -15.61 -20.17 -8.84
N PRO A 257 -15.33 -20.34 -10.13
CA PRO A 257 -15.01 -21.66 -10.69
C PRO A 257 -13.75 -22.24 -10.02
N PRO A 258 -13.64 -23.57 -9.95
CA PRO A 258 -12.43 -24.22 -9.47
C PRO A 258 -11.26 -23.97 -10.45
N THR A 259 -10.04 -23.94 -9.89
CA THR A 259 -8.77 -23.92 -10.63
C THR A 259 -8.40 -25.32 -11.12
#